data_AF-A0A1N6KP45-F1
#
_entry.id   AF-A0A1N6KP45-F1
#
_cell.length_a   1.000
_cell.length_b   1.000
_cell.length_c   1.000
_cell.angle_alpha   90.00
_cell.angle_beta   90.00
_cell.angle_gamma   90.00
#
_symmetry.space_group_name_H-M   'P 1'
#
loop_
_entity.id
_entity.type
_entity.pdbx_description
1 polymer ?
#
loop_
_entity_poly.entity_id
_entity_poly.type
_entity_poly.pdbx_seq_one_letter_code
_entity_poly.pdbx_strand_id
1 'polypeptide(L)'
;MVDRDSSGLVGPSGAPSLVLDKSHRLMRWLACAGVAAFVCAPAFVTAQVRKEAVDIAPPPPPVAAPARPAEAVKATTKKAQIVVPALGVVNRVRLVDGAANGMVEQWKRQYLPILRVEYRFVRTVCNPSKEQRIPIARAGFKALDEAAKDYVDWQVNRNQPMLAGGARPAAPDPRKRIQDALVAVVKSGLSPSQVERYRVELEARAAEARRVAILNFVAKLDQSLILSADQRSKLTDSLTSHWDEAWGVGLQNYNLDDLYVPMIPNQFVSMYLNDAQNRVWSGFQKVSLDYQNFFGGINMRDGPLDDEFADEVAKEVLPPKPEP
;
A
#
# COMPACT_ATOMS: atom_id res chain seq x y z
N MET A 1 -54.21 14.12 35.13
CA MET A 1 -55.41 14.97 35.19
C MET A 1 -54.99 16.37 35.60
N VAL A 2 -54.46 17.14 34.65
CA VAL A 2 -54.46 18.60 34.61
C VAL A 2 -54.36 18.95 33.13
N ASP A 3 -55.46 19.47 32.59
CA ASP A 3 -55.58 20.06 31.27
C ASP A 3 -54.74 21.31 31.14
N ARG A 4 -54.14 21.51 29.96
CA ARG A 4 -53.83 22.85 29.47
C ARG A 4 -53.90 22.89 27.95
N ASP A 5 -55.09 23.24 27.50
CA ASP A 5 -55.34 23.94 26.26
C ASP A 5 -54.48 25.21 26.18
N SER A 6 -53.89 25.45 25.03
CA SER A 6 -53.52 26.78 24.56
C SER A 6 -53.46 26.78 23.03
N SER A 7 -54.59 27.19 22.46
CA SER A 7 -54.74 28.13 21.34
C SER A 7 -53.42 28.58 20.69
N GLY A 8 -53.21 28.42 19.39
CA GLY A 8 -54.05 29.03 18.35
C GLY A 8 -53.44 30.36 17.92
N LEU A 9 -52.52 30.34 16.95
CA LEU A 9 -52.09 31.51 16.21
C LEU A 9 -52.02 31.16 14.72
N VAL A 10 -53.10 31.50 14.04
CA VAL A 10 -53.23 31.59 12.59
C VAL A 10 -52.55 32.90 12.17
N GLY A 11 -51.45 32.80 11.42
CA GLY A 11 -50.79 33.93 10.76
C GLY A 11 -51.10 33.92 9.26
N PRO A 12 -51.53 35.03 8.65
CA PRO A 12 -51.92 35.08 7.25
C PRO A 12 -50.75 35.40 6.31
N SER A 13 -50.90 34.87 5.09
CA SER A 13 -50.73 35.58 3.81
C SER A 13 -49.42 36.35 3.52
N GLY A 14 -48.72 35.93 2.47
CA GLY A 14 -47.86 36.83 1.69
C GLY A 14 -46.53 36.24 1.26
N ALA A 15 -46.52 35.17 0.47
CA ALA A 15 -45.34 34.83 -0.31
C ALA A 15 -45.33 35.70 -1.59
N PRO A 16 -44.32 36.56 -1.81
CA PRO A 16 -44.17 37.23 -3.09
C PRO A 16 -43.80 36.19 -4.15
N SER A 17 -44.65 36.09 -5.16
CA SER A 17 -44.39 35.45 -6.44
C SER A 17 -43.17 36.11 -7.10
N LEU A 18 -42.00 35.53 -6.88
CA LEU A 18 -40.82 35.75 -7.71
C LEU A 18 -41.08 35.08 -9.06
N VAL A 19 -41.73 35.84 -9.95
CA VAL A 19 -41.70 35.63 -11.39
C VAL A 19 -40.23 35.74 -11.79
N LEU A 20 -39.52 34.61 -11.81
CA LEU A 20 -38.18 34.53 -12.35
C LEU A 20 -38.30 34.60 -13.88
N ASP A 21 -38.10 35.83 -14.32
CA ASP A 21 -37.96 36.29 -15.69
C ASP A 21 -37.08 35.34 -16.53
N LYS A 22 -37.68 34.77 -17.58
CA LYS A 22 -37.03 33.87 -18.56
C LYS A 22 -36.11 34.63 -19.53
N SER A 23 -35.85 35.92 -19.33
CA SER A 23 -35.07 36.77 -20.22
C SER A 23 -33.55 36.69 -20.05
N HIS A 24 -33.02 36.01 -19.02
CA HIS A 24 -31.58 35.95 -18.75
C HIS A 24 -30.82 34.76 -19.37
N ARG A 25 -31.43 33.99 -20.29
CA ARG A 25 -30.76 32.88 -20.99
C ARG A 25 -30.31 33.18 -22.43
N LEU A 26 -30.52 34.39 -22.95
CA LEU A 26 -30.11 34.76 -24.32
C LEU A 26 -29.02 35.86 -24.41
N MET A 27 -28.58 36.44 -23.29
CA MET A 27 -27.55 37.51 -23.27
C MET A 27 -26.26 37.11 -22.53
N ARG A 28 -25.81 35.87 -22.70
CA ARG A 28 -24.43 35.46 -22.37
C ARG A 28 -23.68 34.81 -23.54
N TRP A 29 -24.27 34.83 -24.73
CA TRP A 29 -23.68 34.27 -25.96
C TRP A 29 -23.14 35.31 -26.95
N LEU A 30 -23.23 36.62 -26.65
CA LEU A 30 -22.79 37.70 -27.54
C LEU A 30 -21.89 38.74 -26.84
N ALA A 31 -20.90 38.27 -26.09
CA ALA A 31 -19.83 39.12 -25.57
C ALA A 31 -18.43 38.46 -25.65
N CYS A 32 -18.21 37.58 -26.64
CA CYS A 32 -16.90 36.99 -26.96
C CYS A 32 -16.61 37.01 -28.47
N ALA A 33 -17.19 37.95 -29.21
CA ALA A 33 -16.83 38.22 -30.60
C ALA A 33 -16.26 39.64 -30.68
N GLY A 34 -14.96 39.79 -30.45
CA GLY A 34 -14.34 41.11 -30.54
C GLY A 34 -12.97 41.33 -29.91
N VAL A 35 -12.10 40.32 -29.78
CA VAL A 35 -10.64 40.55 -29.76
C VAL A 35 -10.00 39.45 -30.60
N ALA A 36 -9.92 39.72 -31.90
CA ALA A 36 -9.05 38.99 -32.80
C ALA A 36 -7.60 39.46 -32.59
N ALA A 37 -6.67 38.52 -32.74
CA ALA A 37 -5.23 38.70 -32.85
C ALA A 37 -4.43 38.90 -31.55
N PHE A 38 -4.40 37.88 -30.69
CA PHE A 38 -3.12 37.41 -30.15
C PHE A 38 -3.14 35.87 -30.07
N VAL A 39 -2.13 35.28 -30.71
CA VAL A 39 -1.91 33.85 -30.87
C VAL A 39 -1.65 33.21 -29.52
N CYS A 40 -2.63 32.49 -28.98
CA CYS A 40 -2.39 31.48 -27.95
C CYS A 40 -2.87 30.14 -28.52
N ALA A 41 -1.99 29.51 -29.30
CA ALA A 41 -2.09 28.08 -29.54
C ALA A 41 -2.17 27.38 -28.18
N PRO A 42 -3.05 26.38 -27.99
CA PRO A 42 -2.94 25.51 -26.84
C PRO A 42 -1.56 24.86 -26.93
N ALA A 43 -0.69 25.19 -25.98
CA ALA A 43 0.47 24.41 -25.68
C ALA A 43 -0.03 23.03 -25.25
N PHE A 44 -0.29 22.17 -26.25
CA PHE A 44 0.13 20.80 -26.14
C PHE A 44 1.55 20.86 -25.60
N VAL A 45 1.71 20.50 -24.34
CA VAL A 45 2.99 20.04 -23.81
C VAL A 45 3.26 18.74 -24.57
N THR A 46 3.69 18.88 -25.81
CA THR A 46 4.68 17.98 -26.36
C THR A 46 5.84 18.14 -25.38
N ALA A 47 6.04 17.13 -24.55
CA ALA A 47 7.35 16.94 -23.97
C ALA A 47 8.31 16.88 -25.16
N GLN A 48 8.94 18.02 -25.47
CA GLN A 48 10.21 18.01 -26.16
C GLN A 48 11.11 17.23 -25.19
N VAL A 49 11.15 15.92 -25.40
CA VAL A 49 12.31 15.12 -25.11
C VAL A 49 13.41 15.81 -25.90
N ARG A 50 14.11 16.73 -25.22
CA ARG A 50 15.40 17.21 -25.66
C ARG A 50 16.23 15.94 -25.69
N LYS A 51 16.40 15.37 -26.89
CA LYS A 51 17.53 14.51 -27.20
C LYS A 51 18.76 15.40 -27.07
N GLU A 52 19.14 15.74 -25.83
CA GLU A 52 20.55 15.76 -25.53
C GLU A 52 20.97 14.32 -25.73
N ALA A 53 21.55 14.06 -26.90
CA ALA A 53 22.50 12.98 -27.03
C ALA A 53 23.59 13.30 -26.01
N VAL A 54 23.37 12.87 -24.77
CA VAL A 54 24.47 12.61 -23.86
C VAL A 54 25.27 11.57 -24.61
N ASP A 55 26.44 11.98 -25.08
CA ASP A 55 27.46 11.10 -25.62
C ASP A 55 27.94 10.25 -24.44
N ILE A 56 27.10 9.29 -24.04
CA ILE A 56 27.42 8.30 -23.04
C ILE A 56 28.44 7.42 -23.75
N ALA A 57 29.70 7.66 -23.44
CA ALA A 57 30.79 6.79 -23.84
C ALA A 57 30.34 5.33 -23.61
N PRO A 58 30.52 4.43 -24.60
CA PRO A 58 30.09 3.05 -24.47
C PRO A 58 30.62 2.49 -23.15
N PRO A 59 29.78 1.75 -22.39
CA PRO A 59 30.22 1.18 -21.13
C PRO A 59 31.51 0.41 -21.36
N PRO A 60 32.52 0.56 -20.48
CA PRO A 60 33.76 -0.19 -20.61
C PRO A 60 33.40 -1.68 -20.71
N PRO A 61 34.08 -2.45 -21.59
CA PRO A 61 33.83 -3.88 -21.71
C PRO A 61 33.92 -4.51 -20.32
N PRO A 62 33.05 -5.49 -20.00
CA PRO A 62 33.04 -6.13 -18.70
C PRO A 62 34.45 -6.61 -18.38
N VAL A 63 35.04 -6.02 -17.34
CA VAL A 63 36.32 -6.49 -16.80
C VAL A 63 36.07 -7.93 -16.37
N ALA A 64 36.71 -8.86 -17.08
CA ALA A 64 36.62 -10.28 -16.80
C ALA A 64 36.93 -10.49 -15.32
N ALA A 65 35.93 -10.94 -14.57
CA ALA A 65 36.12 -11.31 -13.17
C ALA A 65 37.25 -12.35 -13.13
N PRO A 66 38.28 -12.17 -12.28
CA PRO A 66 39.32 -13.17 -12.13
C PRO A 66 38.65 -14.49 -11.72
N ALA A 67 38.86 -15.51 -12.54
CA ALA A 67 38.42 -16.86 -12.28
C ALA A 67 38.95 -17.29 -10.92
N ARG A 68 38.06 -17.39 -9.92
CA ARG A 68 38.40 -18.02 -8.65
C ARG A 68 38.77 -19.48 -8.95
N PRO A 69 39.96 -19.96 -8.54
CA PRO A 69 40.26 -21.37 -8.61
C PRO A 69 39.25 -22.15 -7.77
N ALA A 70 38.58 -23.10 -8.42
CA ALA A 70 37.71 -24.06 -7.75
C ALA A 70 38.58 -25.04 -6.94
N GLU A 71 38.82 -24.72 -5.68
CA GLU A 71 39.35 -25.68 -4.72
C GLU A 71 38.28 -26.73 -4.40
N ALA A 72 38.53 -27.95 -4.83
CA ALA A 72 37.73 -29.12 -4.53
C ALA A 72 37.85 -29.48 -3.05
N VAL A 73 36.94 -28.95 -2.23
CA VAL A 73 36.74 -29.41 -0.85
C VAL A 73 36.07 -30.78 -0.89
N LYS A 74 36.85 -31.85 -0.72
CA LYS A 74 36.35 -33.21 -0.46
C LYS A 74 35.74 -33.25 0.94
N ALA A 75 34.45 -32.94 1.05
CA ALA A 75 33.65 -33.16 2.26
C ALA A 75 33.30 -34.66 2.39
N THR A 76 34.01 -35.36 3.27
CA THR A 76 33.63 -36.69 3.75
C THR A 76 32.53 -36.56 4.80
N THR A 77 31.28 -36.48 4.33
CA THR A 77 30.10 -36.48 5.21
C THR A 77 29.84 -37.90 5.73
N LYS A 78 30.34 -38.21 6.93
CA LYS A 78 29.85 -39.37 7.70
C LYS A 78 28.38 -39.10 8.09
N LYS A 79 27.46 -39.87 7.50
CA LYS A 79 26.05 -39.89 7.92
C LYS A 79 25.96 -40.48 9.33
N ALA A 80 25.94 -39.63 10.35
CA ALA A 80 25.44 -40.01 11.66
C ALA A 80 23.91 -40.04 11.57
N GLN A 81 23.36 -41.25 11.52
CA GLN A 81 21.93 -41.51 11.49
C GLN A 81 21.40 -41.31 12.91
N ILE A 82 21.10 -40.06 13.27
CA ILE A 82 20.39 -39.73 14.52
C ILE A 82 18.93 -40.12 14.29
N VAL A 83 18.53 -41.23 14.89
CA VAL A 83 17.13 -41.63 15.03
C VAL A 83 16.49 -40.66 16.03
N VAL A 84 15.89 -39.59 15.51
CA VAL A 84 15.05 -38.70 16.33
C VAL A 84 13.71 -39.42 16.53
N PRO A 85 13.28 -39.68 17.77
CA PRO A 85 11.99 -40.31 18.03
C PRO A 85 10.86 -39.40 17.50
N ALA A 86 10.02 -39.98 16.66
CA ALA A 86 8.79 -39.38 16.15
C ALA A 86 7.76 -39.25 17.28
N LEU A 87 7.89 -38.23 18.13
CA LEU A 87 6.89 -37.87 19.13
C LEU A 87 6.71 -36.36 19.12
N GLY A 88 5.66 -35.93 18.42
CA GLY A 88 5.28 -34.53 18.33
C GLY A 88 4.11 -34.34 17.39
N VAL A 89 2.98 -35.02 17.65
CA VAL A 89 1.69 -34.55 17.14
C VAL A 89 1.47 -33.19 17.79
N VAL A 90 1.85 -32.13 17.06
CA VAL A 90 1.61 -30.75 17.49
C VAL A 90 0.10 -30.60 17.55
N ASN A 91 -0.45 -30.70 18.76
CA ASN A 91 -1.81 -30.27 19.06
C ASN A 91 -1.89 -28.80 18.65
N ARG A 92 -2.35 -28.52 17.42
CA ARG A 92 -2.92 -27.22 17.10
C ARG A 92 -4.02 -27.02 18.11
N VAL A 93 -3.76 -26.16 19.09
CA VAL A 93 -4.78 -25.67 19.99
C VAL A 93 -5.86 -25.06 19.09
N ARG A 94 -6.96 -25.79 18.90
CA ARG A 94 -8.18 -25.23 18.33
C ARG A 94 -8.64 -24.19 19.33
N LEU A 95 -8.25 -22.94 19.10
CA LEU A 95 -8.89 -21.81 19.75
C LEU A 95 -10.39 -21.98 19.54
N VAL A 96 -11.14 -21.89 20.64
CA VAL A 96 -12.60 -21.96 20.63
C VAL A 96 -13.10 -20.96 19.59
N ASP A 97 -13.84 -21.43 18.59
CA ASP A 97 -14.18 -20.71 17.35
C ASP A 97 -14.74 -19.29 17.59
N GLY A 98 -15.34 -19.04 18.76
CA GLY A 98 -15.88 -17.73 19.14
C GLY A 98 -14.84 -16.61 19.36
N ALA A 99 -13.67 -16.89 19.92
CA ALA A 99 -12.68 -15.86 20.24
C ALA A 99 -11.92 -15.36 18.99
N ALA A 100 -11.66 -16.26 18.03
CA ALA A 100 -11.01 -15.91 16.76
C ALA A 100 -11.87 -14.94 15.93
N ASN A 101 -13.19 -15.14 15.92
CA ASN A 101 -14.12 -14.30 15.16
C ASN A 101 -14.09 -12.83 15.59
N GLY A 102 -13.99 -12.56 16.90
CA GLY A 102 -13.89 -11.19 17.42
C GLY A 102 -12.63 -10.46 16.93
N MET A 103 -11.49 -11.15 16.90
CA MET A 103 -10.23 -10.59 16.37
C MET A 103 -10.29 -10.35 14.87
N VAL A 104 -10.88 -11.26 14.10
CA VAL A 104 -11.03 -11.10 12.65
C VAL A 104 -11.83 -9.83 12.32
N GLU A 105 -12.95 -9.60 12.99
CA GLU A 105 -13.76 -8.39 12.78
C GLU A 105 -13.02 -7.10 13.16
N GLN A 106 -12.21 -7.13 14.22
CA GLN A 106 -11.33 -6.00 14.55
C GLN A 106 -10.34 -5.70 13.41
N TRP A 107 -9.66 -6.71 12.88
CA TRP A 107 -8.69 -6.55 11.79
C TRP A 107 -9.35 -6.12 10.48
N LYS A 108 -10.57 -6.59 10.19
CA LYS A 108 -11.34 -6.13 9.02
C LYS A 108 -11.58 -4.63 9.06
N ARG A 109 -11.97 -4.07 10.22
CA ARG A 109 -12.14 -2.62 10.38
C ARG A 109 -10.83 -1.87 10.16
N GLN A 110 -9.72 -2.41 10.66
CA GLN A 110 -8.39 -1.81 10.52
C GLN A 110 -7.86 -1.84 9.08
N TYR A 111 -8.20 -2.88 8.30
CA TYR A 111 -7.76 -3.04 6.91
C TYR A 111 -8.73 -2.46 5.88
N LEU A 112 -9.97 -2.12 6.27
CA LEU A 112 -10.96 -1.52 5.38
C LEU A 112 -10.44 -0.25 4.65
N PRO A 113 -9.68 0.66 5.29
CA PRO A 113 -9.08 1.80 4.60
C PRO A 113 -8.16 1.41 3.44
N ILE A 114 -7.43 0.30 3.58
CA ILE A 114 -6.55 -0.22 2.52
C ILE A 114 -7.42 -0.62 1.32
N LEU A 115 -8.47 -1.41 1.56
CA LEU A 115 -9.40 -1.81 0.51
C LEU A 115 -10.01 -0.61 -0.21
N ARG A 116 -10.42 0.44 0.52
CA ARG A 116 -10.97 1.66 -0.10
C ARG A 116 -10.01 2.33 -1.06
N VAL A 117 -8.74 2.47 -0.65
CA VAL A 117 -7.70 3.08 -1.49
C VAL A 117 -7.46 2.25 -2.74
N GLU A 118 -7.28 0.93 -2.60
CA GLU A 118 -7.02 0.05 -3.74
C GLU A 118 -8.21 -0.05 -4.69
N TYR A 119 -9.44 -0.12 -4.16
CA TYR A 119 -10.66 -0.08 -4.97
C TYR A 119 -10.83 1.24 -5.72
N ARG A 120 -10.60 2.38 -5.05
CA ARG A 120 -10.63 3.70 -5.70
C ARG A 120 -9.56 3.82 -6.78
N PHE A 121 -8.39 3.23 -6.57
CA PHE A 121 -7.33 3.20 -7.55
C PHE A 121 -7.75 2.43 -8.81
N VAL A 122 -8.33 1.23 -8.67
CA VAL A 122 -8.93 0.49 -9.79
C VAL A 122 -9.98 1.34 -10.53
N ARG A 123 -10.88 2.01 -9.79
CA ARG A 123 -11.90 2.88 -10.41
C ARG A 123 -11.30 4.01 -11.23
N THR A 124 -10.26 4.65 -10.70
CA THR A 124 -9.62 5.81 -11.34
C THR A 124 -8.85 5.42 -12.59
N VAL A 125 -8.09 4.32 -12.53
CA VAL A 125 -7.21 3.88 -13.64
C VAL A 125 -7.99 3.14 -14.74
N CYS A 126 -8.91 2.27 -14.33
CA CYS A 126 -9.64 1.42 -15.28
C CYS A 126 -10.94 2.05 -15.77
N ASN A 127 -11.56 2.93 -14.98
CA ASN A 127 -12.92 3.44 -15.19
C ASN A 127 -13.94 2.32 -15.52
N PRO A 128 -14.09 1.31 -14.63
CA PRO A 128 -15.01 0.20 -14.85
C PRO A 128 -16.47 0.67 -14.83
N SER A 129 -17.32 -0.01 -15.61
CA SER A 129 -18.77 0.21 -15.60
C SER A 129 -19.38 -0.15 -14.24
N LYS A 130 -20.62 0.29 -14.00
CA LYS A 130 -21.39 -0.02 -12.79
C LYS A 130 -21.47 -1.53 -12.54
N GLU A 131 -21.73 -2.30 -13.59
CA GLU A 131 -21.87 -3.76 -13.56
C GLU A 131 -20.52 -4.45 -13.27
N GLN A 132 -19.42 -3.89 -13.78
CA GLN A 132 -18.07 -4.39 -13.53
C GLN A 132 -17.56 -4.08 -12.11
N ARG A 133 -18.05 -3.01 -11.49
CA ARG A 133 -17.63 -2.61 -10.13
C ARG A 133 -18.08 -3.59 -9.05
N ILE A 134 -19.27 -4.16 -9.17
CA ILE A 134 -19.84 -5.11 -8.20
C ILE A 134 -18.92 -6.33 -7.98
N PRO A 135 -18.52 -7.11 -9.01
CA PRO A 135 -17.62 -8.24 -8.80
C PRO A 135 -16.24 -7.81 -8.27
N ILE A 136 -15.74 -6.63 -8.64
CA ILE A 136 -14.48 -6.08 -8.12
C ILE A 136 -14.59 -5.80 -6.61
N ALA A 137 -15.65 -5.12 -6.19
CA ALA A 137 -15.91 -4.82 -4.78
C ALA A 137 -16.07 -6.10 -3.94
N ARG A 138 -16.82 -7.09 -4.46
CA ARG A 138 -16.98 -8.40 -3.82
C ARG A 138 -15.64 -9.12 -3.63
N ALA A 139 -14.80 -9.16 -4.67
CA ALA A 139 -13.47 -9.74 -4.58
C ALA A 139 -12.60 -9.03 -3.53
N GLY A 140 -12.67 -7.70 -3.48
CA GLY A 140 -11.98 -6.89 -2.49
C GLY A 140 -12.41 -7.17 -1.05
N PHE A 141 -13.72 -7.25 -0.77
CA PHE A 141 -14.24 -7.60 0.56
C PHE A 141 -13.88 -9.02 0.98
N LYS A 142 -13.94 -9.97 0.04
CA LYS A 142 -13.50 -11.34 0.31
C LYS A 142 -12.00 -11.37 0.68
N ALA A 143 -11.17 -10.65 -0.07
CA ALA A 143 -9.74 -10.57 0.20
C ALA A 143 -9.42 -9.86 1.53
N LEU A 144 -10.23 -8.87 1.92
CA LEU A 144 -10.15 -8.22 3.23
C LEU A 144 -10.41 -9.20 4.38
N ASP A 145 -11.45 -10.03 4.24
CA ASP A 145 -11.80 -11.07 5.22
C ASP A 145 -10.69 -12.14 5.33
N GLU A 146 -10.17 -12.60 4.19
CA GLU A 146 -9.04 -13.53 4.14
C GLU A 146 -7.77 -12.92 4.73
N ALA A 147 -7.45 -11.67 4.41
CA ALA A 147 -6.28 -10.98 4.97
C ALA A 147 -6.37 -10.84 6.50
N ALA A 148 -7.57 -10.57 7.02
CA ALA A 148 -7.80 -10.51 8.47
C ALA A 148 -7.63 -11.89 9.14
N LYS A 149 -8.13 -12.96 8.51
CA LYS A 149 -7.94 -14.35 8.98
C LYS A 149 -6.48 -14.77 8.97
N ASP A 150 -5.78 -14.57 7.85
CA ASP A 150 -4.35 -14.87 7.71
C ASP A 150 -3.55 -14.15 8.79
N TYR A 151 -3.95 -12.92 9.12
CA TYR A 151 -3.32 -12.11 10.15
C TYR A 151 -3.56 -12.66 11.57
N VAL A 152 -4.80 -13.02 11.90
CA VAL A 152 -5.13 -13.64 13.19
C VAL A 152 -4.38 -14.97 13.34
N ASP A 153 -4.34 -15.78 12.29
CA ASP A 153 -3.59 -17.03 12.28
C ASP A 153 -2.10 -16.79 12.49
N TRP A 154 -1.51 -15.79 11.82
CA TRP A 154 -0.13 -15.39 12.09
C TRP A 154 0.07 -14.96 13.54
N GLN A 155 -0.82 -14.14 14.10
CA GLN A 155 -0.69 -13.63 15.46
C GLN A 155 -0.72 -14.74 16.52
N VAL A 156 -1.57 -15.75 16.32
CA VAL A 156 -1.65 -16.93 17.18
C VAL A 156 -0.37 -17.77 17.09
N ASN A 157 0.20 -17.89 15.89
CA ASN A 157 1.31 -18.82 15.62
C ASN A 157 2.70 -18.17 15.65
N ARG A 158 2.82 -16.83 15.70
CA ARG A 158 4.12 -16.12 15.56
C ARG A 158 5.18 -16.48 16.61
N ASN A 159 4.75 -16.97 17.79
CA ASN A 159 5.66 -17.37 18.86
C ASN A 159 6.05 -18.85 18.82
N GLN A 160 5.41 -19.69 18.00
CA GLN A 160 5.75 -21.11 17.94
C GLN A 160 7.20 -21.38 17.49
N PRO A 161 7.75 -20.69 16.47
CA PRO A 161 9.11 -20.96 16.01
C PRO A 161 10.19 -20.61 17.02
N MET A 162 9.94 -19.68 17.96
CA MET A 162 10.92 -19.34 19.01
C MET A 162 11.21 -20.52 19.94
N LEU A 163 10.26 -21.43 20.14
CA LEU A 163 10.48 -22.63 20.95
C LEU A 163 11.42 -23.64 20.27
N ALA A 164 11.60 -23.54 18.96
CA ALA A 164 12.47 -24.40 18.15
C ALA A 164 13.75 -23.69 17.66
N GLY A 165 14.06 -22.49 18.17
CA GLY A 165 15.21 -21.70 17.72
C GLY A 165 15.09 -21.12 16.31
N GLY A 166 13.88 -21.10 15.74
CA GLY A 166 13.61 -20.54 14.41
C GLY A 166 13.39 -19.03 14.44
N ALA A 167 13.65 -18.39 13.29
CA ALA A 167 13.28 -16.99 13.08
C ALA A 167 11.75 -16.82 13.11
N ARG A 168 11.27 -15.65 13.58
CA ARG A 168 9.84 -15.33 13.52
C ARG A 168 9.42 -15.19 12.05
N PRO A 169 8.27 -15.76 11.65
CA PRO A 169 7.75 -15.59 10.31
C PRO A 169 7.34 -14.13 10.12
N ALA A 170 7.62 -13.58 8.94
CA ALA A 170 7.16 -12.25 8.58
C ALA A 170 5.62 -12.17 8.68
N ALA A 171 5.12 -11.03 9.12
CA ALA A 171 3.68 -10.77 9.13
C ALA A 171 3.12 -10.79 7.69
N PRO A 172 1.92 -11.34 7.46
CA PRO A 172 1.29 -11.27 6.16
C PRO A 172 0.97 -9.81 5.80
N ASP A 173 1.16 -9.45 4.53
CA ASP A 173 0.86 -8.11 4.00
C ASP A 173 -0.61 -8.05 3.52
N PRO A 174 -1.50 -7.35 4.26
CA PRO A 174 -2.91 -7.26 3.89
C PRO A 174 -3.13 -6.45 2.61
N ARG A 175 -2.30 -5.44 2.33
CA ARG A 175 -2.42 -4.64 1.09
C ARG A 175 -2.09 -5.52 -0.11
N LYS A 176 -1.00 -6.28 -0.05
CA LYS A 176 -0.64 -7.21 -1.13
C LYS A 176 -1.75 -8.23 -1.37
N ARG A 177 -2.31 -8.83 -0.31
CA ARG A 177 -3.42 -9.79 -0.43
C ARG A 177 -4.65 -9.19 -1.14
N ILE A 178 -5.06 -7.99 -0.72
CA ILE A 178 -6.19 -7.26 -1.32
C ILE A 178 -5.87 -6.91 -2.79
N GLN A 179 -4.68 -6.37 -3.05
CA GLN A 179 -4.25 -5.97 -4.38
C GLN A 179 -4.20 -7.15 -5.35
N ASP A 180 -3.64 -8.29 -4.94
CA ASP A 180 -3.55 -9.50 -5.77
C ASP A 180 -4.95 -10.01 -6.17
N ALA A 181 -5.91 -9.98 -5.23
CA ALA A 181 -7.30 -10.33 -5.53
C ALA A 181 -7.96 -9.34 -6.51
N LEU A 182 -7.71 -8.05 -6.34
CA LEU A 182 -8.20 -7.01 -7.26
C LEU A 182 -7.56 -7.15 -8.65
N VAL A 183 -6.27 -7.46 -8.73
CA VAL A 183 -5.57 -7.75 -10.00
C VAL A 183 -6.20 -8.96 -10.70
N ALA A 184 -6.52 -10.02 -9.95
CA ALA A 184 -7.13 -11.22 -10.52
C ALA A 184 -8.50 -10.93 -11.16
N VAL A 185 -9.38 -10.20 -10.47
CA VAL A 185 -10.70 -9.83 -11.01
C VAL A 185 -10.62 -8.79 -12.12
N VAL A 186 -9.67 -7.85 -12.06
CA VAL A 186 -9.43 -6.89 -13.16
C VAL A 186 -9.00 -7.63 -14.43
N LYS A 187 -8.09 -8.61 -14.31
CA LYS A 187 -7.60 -9.41 -15.45
C LYS A 187 -8.70 -10.22 -16.13
N SER A 188 -9.65 -10.75 -15.36
CA SER A 188 -10.73 -11.60 -15.91
C SER A 188 -11.97 -10.82 -16.33
N GLY A 189 -12.24 -9.66 -15.71
CA GLY A 189 -13.50 -8.92 -15.89
C GLY A 189 -13.42 -7.67 -16.78
N LEU A 190 -12.23 -7.16 -17.07
CA LEU A 190 -12.04 -5.91 -17.83
C LEU A 190 -11.41 -6.13 -19.21
N SER A 191 -11.50 -5.11 -20.06
CA SER A 191 -10.87 -5.15 -21.38
C SER A 191 -9.33 -5.18 -21.29
N PRO A 192 -8.62 -5.77 -22.27
CA PRO A 192 -7.16 -5.83 -22.26
C PRO A 192 -6.48 -4.46 -22.11
N SER A 193 -7.06 -3.40 -22.71
CA SER A 193 -6.55 -2.03 -22.57
C SER A 193 -6.65 -1.51 -21.13
N GLN A 194 -7.75 -1.80 -20.42
CA GLN A 194 -7.90 -1.43 -19.00
C GLN A 194 -6.92 -2.20 -18.12
N VAL A 195 -6.76 -3.50 -18.37
CA VAL A 195 -5.81 -4.36 -17.65
C VAL A 195 -4.38 -3.84 -17.81
N GLU A 196 -3.99 -3.46 -19.03
CA GLU A 196 -2.66 -2.94 -19.29
C GLU A 196 -2.42 -1.58 -18.63
N ARG A 197 -3.39 -0.65 -18.69
CA ARG A 197 -3.31 0.61 -17.94
C ARG A 197 -3.13 0.35 -16.45
N TYR A 198 -3.89 -0.58 -15.90
CA TYR A 198 -3.78 -0.95 -14.48
C TYR A 198 -2.41 -1.50 -14.12
N ARG A 199 -1.84 -2.38 -14.96
CA ARG A 199 -0.51 -2.95 -14.75
C ARG A 199 0.57 -1.85 -14.75
N VAL A 200 0.55 -0.98 -15.75
CA VAL A 200 1.53 0.13 -15.87
C VAL A 200 1.47 1.05 -14.67
N GLU A 201 0.27 1.44 -14.23
CA GLU A 201 0.09 2.32 -13.07
C GLU A 201 0.49 1.64 -11.75
N LEU A 202 0.25 0.33 -11.61
CA LEU A 202 0.73 -0.44 -10.46
C LEU A 202 2.26 -0.49 -10.39
N GLU A 203 2.92 -0.72 -11.52
CA GLU A 203 4.39 -0.73 -11.60
C GLU A 203 4.97 0.66 -11.32
N ALA A 204 4.38 1.70 -11.89
CA ALA A 204 4.77 3.08 -11.62
C ALA A 204 4.63 3.43 -10.13
N ARG A 205 3.51 3.05 -9.49
CA ARG A 205 3.29 3.26 -8.06
C ARG A 205 4.29 2.50 -7.20
N ALA A 206 4.61 1.25 -7.55
CA ALA A 206 5.61 0.46 -6.82
C ALA A 206 7.02 1.05 -6.95
N ALA A 207 7.42 1.47 -8.16
CA ALA A 207 8.69 2.12 -8.41
C ALA A 207 8.82 3.44 -7.64
N GLU A 208 7.76 4.26 -7.63
CA GLU A 208 7.75 5.52 -6.90
C GLU A 208 7.77 5.31 -5.38
N ALA A 209 7.00 4.36 -4.86
CA ALA A 209 7.01 4.03 -3.43
C ALA A 209 8.41 3.59 -2.97
N ARG A 210 9.10 2.76 -3.77
CA ARG A 210 10.50 2.37 -3.54
C ARG A 210 11.42 3.59 -3.53
N ARG A 211 11.34 4.43 -4.57
CA ARG A 211 12.18 5.63 -4.71
C ARG A 211 12.03 6.55 -3.50
N VAL A 212 10.79 6.85 -3.10
CA VAL A 212 10.50 7.71 -1.94
C VAL A 212 11.01 7.08 -0.64
N ALA A 213 10.83 5.78 -0.45
CA ALA A 213 11.33 5.08 0.74
C ALA A 213 12.86 5.18 0.86
N ILE A 214 13.59 4.97 -0.25
CA ILE A 214 15.05 5.11 -0.29
C ILE A 214 15.46 6.55 0.03
N LEU A 215 14.84 7.54 -0.61
CA LEU A 215 15.17 8.95 -0.38
C LEU A 215 14.92 9.37 1.06
N ASN A 216 13.81 8.97 1.65
CA ASN A 216 13.49 9.25 3.05
C ASN A 216 14.51 8.60 3.98
N PHE A 217 14.92 7.36 3.70
CA PHE A 217 15.94 6.68 4.48
C PHE A 217 17.30 7.38 4.40
N VAL A 218 17.75 7.74 3.20
CA VAL A 218 19.02 8.46 2.99
C VAL A 218 19.00 9.83 3.65
N ALA A 219 17.89 10.57 3.57
CA ALA A 219 17.72 11.85 4.25
C ALA A 219 17.84 11.71 5.78
N LYS A 220 17.31 10.63 6.36
CA LYS A 220 17.45 10.35 7.80
C LYS A 220 18.87 9.95 8.18
N LEU A 221 19.54 9.12 7.37
CA LEU A 221 20.96 8.84 7.58
C LEU A 221 21.80 10.11 7.53
N ASP A 222 21.46 11.03 6.62
CA ASP A 222 22.13 12.33 6.51
C ASP A 222 21.98 13.18 7.77
N GLN A 223 20.78 13.24 8.35
CA GLN A 223 20.55 13.97 9.59
C GLN A 223 21.41 13.43 10.75
N SER A 224 21.59 12.11 10.85
CA SER A 224 22.32 11.50 11.96
C SER A 224 23.82 11.34 11.73
N LEU A 225 24.26 11.25 10.47
CA LEU A 225 25.65 10.96 10.09
C LEU A 225 26.36 12.13 9.41
N ILE A 226 25.63 13.20 9.07
CA ILE A 226 26.10 14.37 8.32
C ILE A 226 26.81 13.92 7.04
N LEU A 227 26.03 13.41 6.09
CA LEU A 227 26.55 12.81 4.87
C LEU A 227 26.95 13.90 3.85
N SER A 228 28.04 13.65 3.13
CA SER A 228 28.38 14.44 1.96
C SER A 228 27.43 14.15 0.79
N ALA A 229 27.38 15.05 -0.20
CA ALA A 229 26.57 14.84 -1.40
C ALA A 229 26.93 13.54 -2.15
N ASP A 230 28.22 13.24 -2.26
CA ASP A 230 28.73 12.00 -2.90
C ASP A 230 28.27 10.75 -2.13
N GLN A 231 28.32 10.76 -0.80
CA GLN A 231 27.84 9.65 0.03
C GLN A 231 26.34 9.43 -0.13
N ARG A 232 25.53 10.49 -0.14
CA ARG A 232 24.08 10.39 -0.37
C ARG A 232 23.77 9.78 -1.73
N SER A 233 24.50 10.17 -2.78
CA SER A 233 24.36 9.57 -4.12
C SER A 233 24.68 8.07 -4.10
N LYS A 234 25.86 7.71 -3.58
CA LYS A 234 26.31 6.31 -3.52
C LYS A 234 25.39 5.41 -2.70
N LEU A 235 24.87 5.91 -1.58
CA LEU A 235 23.88 5.20 -0.77
C LEU A 235 22.57 5.01 -1.53
N THR A 236 22.09 6.05 -2.22
CA THR A 236 20.87 5.96 -3.04
C THR A 236 21.05 4.91 -4.14
N ASP A 237 22.17 4.92 -4.85
CA ASP A 237 22.47 3.96 -5.92
C ASP A 237 22.58 2.53 -5.39
N SER A 238 23.27 2.35 -4.26
CA SER A 238 23.44 1.04 -3.62
C SER A 238 22.11 0.45 -3.16
N LEU A 239 21.28 1.25 -2.47
CA LEU A 239 19.97 0.81 -1.99
C LEU A 239 18.99 0.57 -3.13
N THR A 240 19.08 1.33 -4.22
CA THR A 240 18.26 1.11 -5.42
C THR A 240 18.62 -0.22 -6.08
N SER A 241 19.91 -0.52 -6.19
CA SER A 241 20.42 -1.74 -6.84
C SER A 241 20.18 -3.01 -6.02
N HIS A 242 20.08 -2.89 -4.71
CA HIS A 242 19.93 -4.02 -3.78
C HIS A 242 18.62 -3.99 -3.02
N TRP A 243 17.60 -3.30 -3.55
CA TRP A 243 16.33 -3.13 -2.86
C TRP A 243 15.69 -4.48 -2.49
N ASP A 244 15.30 -4.61 -1.23
CA ASP A 244 14.46 -5.70 -0.73
C ASP A 244 13.09 -5.14 -0.31
N GLU A 245 12.02 -5.77 -0.78
CA GLU A 245 10.65 -5.33 -0.46
C GLU A 245 10.34 -5.41 1.05
N ALA A 246 11.02 -6.26 1.80
CA ALA A 246 10.90 -6.33 3.26
C ALA A 246 11.34 -5.02 3.94
N TRP A 247 12.22 -4.23 3.31
CA TRP A 247 12.64 -2.93 3.84
C TRP A 247 11.55 -1.87 3.66
N GLY A 248 10.75 -1.98 2.59
CA GLY A 248 9.73 -1.01 2.23
C GLY A 248 8.72 -0.76 3.33
N VAL A 249 8.27 -1.82 4.01
CA VAL A 249 7.31 -1.71 5.13
C VAL A 249 7.93 -0.90 6.29
N GLY A 250 9.16 -1.24 6.69
CA GLY A 250 9.86 -0.51 7.75
C GLY A 250 10.07 0.96 7.39
N LEU A 251 10.48 1.25 6.15
CA LEU A 251 10.76 2.60 5.67
C LEU A 251 9.51 3.46 5.41
N GLN A 252 8.35 2.86 5.15
CA GLN A 252 7.08 3.59 5.09
C GLN A 252 6.60 4.03 6.48
N ASN A 253 6.90 3.23 7.50
CA ASN A 253 6.51 3.49 8.90
C ASN A 253 7.49 4.39 9.65
N TYR A 254 8.52 4.87 8.97
CA TYR A 254 9.68 5.52 9.55
C TYR A 254 9.44 6.94 10.06
N ASN A 255 8.24 7.46 9.82
CA ASN A 255 7.81 8.79 10.25
C ASN A 255 7.45 8.86 11.75
N LEU A 256 7.42 7.74 12.49
CA LEU A 256 6.99 7.75 13.90
C LEU A 256 8.11 7.73 14.93
N ASP A 257 9.28 7.18 14.60
CA ASP A 257 10.37 7.06 15.56
C ASP A 257 11.73 7.27 14.90
N ASP A 258 12.45 8.31 15.35
CA ASP A 258 13.81 8.61 14.91
C ASP A 258 14.84 7.56 15.36
N LEU A 259 14.45 6.68 16.28
CA LEU A 259 15.36 5.77 16.98
C LEU A 259 15.61 4.44 16.25
N TYR A 260 14.74 4.04 15.33
CA TYR A 260 14.80 2.72 14.71
C TYR A 260 15.27 2.79 13.27
N VAL A 261 16.10 1.81 12.89
CA VAL A 261 16.44 1.57 11.48
C VAL A 261 16.03 0.19 10.99
N PRO A 262 15.58 0.02 9.73
CA PRO A 262 15.24 -1.30 9.25
C PRO A 262 16.52 -2.14 9.24
N MET A 263 16.35 -3.45 9.26
CA MET A 263 17.46 -4.40 9.22
C MET A 263 18.08 -4.49 7.81
N ILE A 264 18.68 -3.40 7.35
CA ILE A 264 19.45 -3.34 6.10
C ILE A 264 20.84 -3.93 6.36
N PRO A 265 21.32 -4.88 5.52
CA PRO A 265 22.67 -5.41 5.63
C PRO A 265 23.73 -4.31 5.60
N ASN A 266 24.66 -4.36 6.56
CA ASN A 266 25.67 -3.31 6.74
C ASN A 266 26.45 -3.02 5.45
N GLN A 267 26.76 -4.03 4.64
CA GLN A 267 27.53 -3.89 3.41
C GLN A 267 26.96 -2.87 2.40
N PHE A 268 25.64 -2.61 2.42
CA PHE A 268 25.02 -1.64 1.50
C PHE A 268 25.11 -0.19 2.01
N VAL A 269 25.55 0.01 3.26
CA VAL A 269 25.67 1.32 3.90
C VAL A 269 27.12 1.62 4.28
N SER A 270 27.75 0.73 5.05
CA SER A 270 29.03 0.98 5.72
C SER A 270 30.20 1.23 4.76
N MET A 271 30.15 0.68 3.54
CA MET A 271 31.21 0.84 2.54
C MET A 271 31.32 2.27 1.99
N TYR A 272 30.30 3.11 2.22
CA TYR A 272 30.27 4.51 1.78
C TYR A 272 30.45 5.49 2.95
N LEU A 273 30.55 4.98 4.18
CA LEU A 273 30.73 5.79 5.38
C LEU A 273 32.22 5.85 5.75
N ASN A 274 32.64 6.96 6.35
CA ASN A 274 33.96 7.05 6.99
C ASN A 274 33.95 6.36 8.37
N ASP A 275 35.11 6.23 9.00
CA ASP A 275 35.25 5.53 10.29
C ASP A 275 34.39 6.13 11.42
N ALA A 276 34.25 7.45 11.47
CA ALA A 276 33.43 8.11 12.49
C ALA A 276 31.95 7.82 12.28
N GLN A 277 31.46 7.93 11.03
CA GLN A 277 30.08 7.62 10.67
C GLN A 277 29.76 6.13 10.87
N ASN A 278 30.71 5.23 10.56
CA ASN A 278 30.56 3.79 10.78
C ASN A 278 30.40 3.44 12.27
N ARG A 279 31.09 4.15 13.17
CA ARG A 279 30.89 4.00 14.62
C ARG A 279 29.46 4.36 15.03
N VAL A 280 28.92 5.47 14.52
CA VAL A 280 27.53 5.89 14.79
C VAL A 280 26.52 4.91 14.19
N TRP A 281 26.69 4.52 12.92
CA TRP A 281 25.84 3.54 12.23
C TRP A 281 25.79 2.18 12.94
N SER A 282 26.91 1.73 13.49
CA SER A 282 26.99 0.47 14.25
C SER A 282 26.19 0.54 15.56
N GLY A 283 26.03 1.74 16.14
CA GLY A 283 25.24 1.99 17.33
C GLY A 283 23.73 2.09 17.09
N PHE A 284 23.26 2.22 15.84
CA PHE A 284 21.82 2.27 15.55
C PHE A 284 21.13 0.96 15.87
N GLN A 285 19.96 1.06 16.50
CA GLN A 285 19.10 -0.08 16.76
C GLN A 285 18.41 -0.53 15.47
N LYS A 286 18.89 -1.64 14.91
CA LYS A 286 18.35 -2.24 13.69
C LYS A 286 17.23 -3.20 14.07
N VAL A 287 16.01 -2.94 13.61
CA VAL A 287 14.81 -3.72 13.94
C VAL A 287 14.11 -4.19 12.67
N SER A 288 13.55 -5.39 12.74
CA SER A 288 12.52 -5.80 11.79
C SER A 288 11.21 -5.17 12.26
N LEU A 289 10.76 -4.13 11.56
CA LEU A 289 9.43 -3.56 11.81
C LEU A 289 8.41 -4.37 11.03
N ASP A 290 7.62 -5.15 11.76
CA ASP A 290 6.46 -5.82 11.20
C ASP A 290 5.33 -4.79 10.99
N TYR A 291 4.44 -5.06 10.03
CA TYR A 291 3.32 -4.21 9.60
C TYR A 291 2.39 -3.75 10.75
N GLN A 292 2.42 -4.44 11.90
CA GLN A 292 1.42 -4.33 12.95
C GLN A 292 1.53 -3.08 13.82
N ASN A 293 2.72 -2.50 14.02
CA ASN A 293 2.90 -1.44 15.00
C ASN A 293 2.30 -0.08 14.57
N PHE A 294 1.79 0.06 13.35
CA PHE A 294 1.51 1.38 12.78
C PHE A 294 0.04 1.70 12.52
N PHE A 295 -0.83 0.74 12.19
CA PHE A 295 -2.24 1.03 11.90
C PHE A 295 -3.09 1.31 13.16
N GLY A 296 -2.48 1.37 14.35
CA GLY A 296 -3.16 1.71 15.60
C GLY A 296 -3.49 3.20 15.68
N GLY A 297 -4.50 3.67 14.94
CA GLY A 297 -5.05 5.02 15.16
C GLY A 297 -5.69 5.72 13.98
N ILE A 298 -5.58 5.21 12.74
CA ILE A 298 -6.28 5.82 11.61
C ILE A 298 -7.73 5.34 11.61
N ASN A 299 -8.56 5.96 12.47
CA ASN A 299 -10.00 5.85 12.42
C ASN A 299 -10.51 6.59 11.17
N MET A 300 -10.38 5.99 9.99
CA MET A 300 -11.13 6.48 8.84
C MET A 300 -12.61 6.22 9.10
N ARG A 301 -13.43 7.24 8.87
CA ARG A 301 -14.89 7.20 9.03
C ARG A 301 -15.48 5.92 8.42
N ASP A 302 -16.30 5.22 9.20
CA ASP A 302 -17.08 4.09 8.69
C ASP A 302 -18.04 4.58 7.59
N GLY A 303 -18.09 3.84 6.50
CA GLY A 303 -18.75 4.24 5.25
C GLY A 303 -18.62 3.16 4.18
N PRO A 304 -19.53 3.14 3.19
CA PRO A 304 -19.47 2.16 2.11
C PRO A 304 -18.20 2.33 1.26
N LEU A 305 -17.77 1.28 0.55
CA LEU A 305 -16.66 1.41 -0.42
C LEU A 305 -17.05 2.31 -1.60
N ASP A 306 -18.34 2.32 -1.92
CA ASP A 306 -18.92 3.09 -3.00
C ASP A 306 -20.27 3.60 -2.50
N ASP A 307 -20.37 4.93 -2.31
CA ASP A 307 -21.63 5.57 -1.89
C ASP A 307 -22.77 5.26 -2.86
N GLU A 308 -22.43 4.95 -4.13
CA GLU A 308 -23.36 4.60 -5.19
C GLU A 308 -23.99 3.19 -5.03
N PHE A 309 -23.39 2.31 -4.21
CA PHE A 309 -23.80 0.90 -4.04
C PHE A 309 -23.92 0.46 -2.59
N ALA A 310 -23.96 1.41 -1.65
CA ALA A 310 -24.01 1.12 -0.22
C ALA A 310 -25.11 0.10 0.11
N ASP A 311 -26.29 0.27 -0.49
CA ASP A 311 -27.46 -0.57 -0.25
C ASP A 311 -27.35 -1.96 -0.87
N GLU A 312 -26.75 -2.09 -2.05
CA GLU A 312 -26.62 -3.38 -2.76
C GLU A 312 -25.59 -4.28 -2.06
N VAL A 313 -24.47 -3.70 -1.65
CA VAL A 313 -23.45 -4.43 -0.89
C VAL A 313 -23.95 -4.76 0.52
N ALA A 314 -24.66 -3.83 1.19
CA ALA A 314 -25.19 -4.08 2.53
C ALA A 314 -26.25 -5.20 2.55
N LYS A 315 -27.07 -5.32 1.49
CA LYS A 315 -28.08 -6.38 1.37
C LYS A 315 -27.48 -7.79 1.27
N GLU A 316 -26.27 -7.93 0.72
CA GLU A 316 -25.60 -9.23 0.58
C GLU A 316 -24.76 -9.63 1.80
N VAL A 317 -24.30 -8.67 2.61
CA VAL A 317 -23.50 -8.98 3.82
C VAL A 317 -24.38 -9.54 4.95
N LEU A 318 -25.70 -9.33 4.90
CA LEU A 318 -26.60 -9.94 5.86
C LEU A 318 -26.63 -11.46 5.62
N PRO A 319 -26.33 -12.28 6.65
CA PRO A 319 -26.43 -13.73 6.52
C PRO A 319 -27.86 -14.10 6.08
N PRO A 320 -28.03 -15.14 5.24
CA PRO A 320 -29.36 -15.57 4.82
C PRO A 320 -30.21 -15.79 6.06
N LYS A 321 -31.37 -15.14 6.10
CA LYS A 321 -32.32 -15.27 7.20
C LYS A 321 -32.63 -16.76 7.34
N PRO A 322 -32.54 -17.37 8.54
CA PRO A 322 -32.87 -18.78 8.70
C PRO A 322 -34.29 -18.99 8.17
N GLU A 323 -34.45 -19.95 7.25
CA GLU A 323 -35.78 -20.35 6.78
C GLU A 323 -36.61 -20.85 7.97
N PRO A 324 -37.88 -20.45 8.06
CA PRO A 324 -38.73 -20.73 9.22
C PRO A 324 -39.05 -22.22 9.41
#